data_AF-A0A9E5MRU4-F1
#
_entry.id   AF-A0A9E5MRU4-F1
#
_cell.length_a   1.000
_cell.length_b   1.000
_cell.length_c   1.000
_cell.angle_alpha   90.00
_cell.angle_beta   90.00
_cell.angle_gamma   90.00
#
_symmetry.space_group_name_H-M   'P 1'
#
loop_
_entity.id
_entity.type
_entity.pdbx_description
1 polymer ?
#
loop_
_entity_poly.entity_id
_entity_poly.type
_entity_poly.pdbx_seq_one_letter_code
_entity_poly.pdbx_strand_id
1 'polypeptide(L)' 'KGKLWELLDVKRSIGLELTESFAMLPTASVSGFYFAHPDAKYFAVGKVDRD' A
#
# COMPACT_ATOMS: atom_id res chain seq x y z
N LYS A 1 1.70 0.96 4.73
CA LYS A 1 2.49 1.04 3.46
C LYS A 1 3.98 0.78 3.67
N GLY A 2 4.57 1.05 4.84
CA GLY A 2 6.01 0.85 5.10
C GLY A 2 6.56 -0.53 4.70
N LYS A 3 5.89 -1.63 5.10
CA LYS A 3 6.35 -2.98 4.74
C LYS A 3 6.42 -3.22 3.22
N LEU A 4 5.47 -2.71 2.46
CA LEU A 4 5.48 -2.83 0.99
C LEU A 4 6.68 -2.07 0.40
N TRP A 5 7.02 -0.90 0.94
CA TRP A 5 8.16 -0.10 0.51
C TRP A 5 9.49 -0.79 0.77
N GLU A 6 9.64 -1.42 1.94
CA GLU A 6 10.82 -2.21 2.31
C GLU A 6 10.96 -3.44 1.42
N LEU A 7 9.89 -4.22 1.24
CA LEU A 7 9.90 -5.48 0.48
C LEU A 7 10.32 -5.27 -0.98
N LEU A 8 9.93 -4.14 -1.57
CA LEU A 8 10.17 -3.83 -2.98
C LEU A 8 11.36 -2.88 -3.21
N ASP A 9 12.02 -2.42 -2.15
CA ASP A 9 13.09 -1.42 -2.19
C ASP A 9 12.76 -0.23 -3.11
N VAL A 10 11.59 0.37 -2.88
CA VAL A 10 10.93 1.29 -3.84
C VAL A 10 11.76 2.53 -4.11
N LYS A 11 12.35 3.13 -3.07
CA LYS A 11 13.15 4.36 -3.20
C LYS A 11 14.37 4.13 -4.10
N ARG A 12 15.06 3.00 -3.93
CA ARG A 12 16.23 2.66 -4.76
C ARG A 12 15.81 2.26 -6.17
N SER A 13 14.70 1.53 -6.31
CA SER A 13 14.28 0.94 -7.58
C SER A 13 13.66 1.96 -8.53
N ILE A 14 12.83 2.88 -8.03
CA ILE A 14 12.03 3.79 -8.86
C ILE A 14 11.95 5.22 -8.31
N GLY A 15 12.72 5.56 -7.26
CA GLY A 15 12.84 6.95 -6.77
C GLY A 15 11.63 7.50 -6.01
N LEU A 16 10.65 6.66 -5.69
CA LEU A 16 9.41 7.06 -5.00
C LEU A 16 9.60 7.11 -3.48
N GLU A 17 9.09 8.16 -2.85
CA GLU A 17 9.18 8.37 -1.41
C GLU A 17 7.83 8.21 -0.69
N LEU A 18 7.88 7.79 0.58
CA LEU A 18 6.76 7.85 1.50
C LEU A 18 6.99 8.97 2.51
N THR A 19 5.99 9.81 2.70
CA THR A 19 5.98 10.77 3.81
C THR A 19 5.77 10.05 5.14
N GLU A 20 5.96 10.74 6.26
CA GLU A 20 5.66 10.24 7.61
C GLU A 20 4.19 9.80 7.76
N SER A 21 3.28 10.44 7.02
CA SER A 21 1.85 10.12 6.95
C SER A 21 1.51 9.04 5.90
N PHE A 22 2.50 8.39 5.29
CA PHE A 22 2.36 7.38 4.24
C PHE A 22 1.74 7.85 2.91
N ALA A 23 1.78 9.15 2.62
CA ALA A 23 1.50 9.67 1.29
C ALA A 23 2.68 9.36 0.34
N MET A 24 2.42 9.18 -0.95
CA MET A 24 3.45 8.89 -1.95
C MET A 24 3.89 10.17 -2.66
N LEU A 25 5.20 10.29 -2.92
CA LEU A 25 5.78 11.38 -3.71
C LEU A 25 6.58 10.82 -4.90
N PRO A 26 6.27 11.25 -6.14
CA PRO A 26 5.24 12.22 -6.54
C PRO A 26 3.79 11.76 -6.27
N THR A 27 2.86 12.72 -6.13
CA THR A 27 1.47 12.43 -5.74
C THR A 27 0.68 11.65 -6.79
N ALA A 28 1.06 11.78 -8.07
CA ALA A 28 0.53 10.96 -9.16
C ALA A 28 1.17 9.56 -9.12
N SER A 29 0.77 8.75 -8.13
CA SER A 29 1.33 7.42 -7.90
C SER A 29 0.31 6.46 -7.31
N VAL A 30 0.51 5.17 -7.57
CA VAL A 30 -0.37 4.08 -7.10
C VAL A 30 0.48 2.95 -6.54
N SER A 31 0.04 2.35 -5.43
CA SER A 31 0.63 1.13 -4.85
C SER A 31 -0.48 0.27 -4.24
N GLY A 32 -0.31 -1.04 -4.28
CA GLY A 32 -1.28 -2.01 -3.78
C GLY A 32 -0.73 -3.42 -3.73
N PHE A 33 -1.57 -4.35 -3.30
CA PHE A 33 -1.27 -5.77 -3.26
C PHE A 33 -2.01 -6.49 -4.38
N TYR A 34 -1.41 -7.57 -4.89
CA TYR A 34 -2.06 -8.48 -5.83
C TYR A 34 -2.61 -9.69 -5.07
N PHE A 35 -3.88 -10.03 -5.33
CA PHE A 35 -4.53 -11.25 -4.83
C PHE A 35 -4.97 -12.08 -6.04
N ALA A 36 -4.56 -13.35 -6.08
CA ALA A 36 -4.82 -14.25 -7.22
C ALA A 36 -6.01 -15.20 -7.01
N HIS A 37 -6.63 -15.18 -5.82
CA HIS A 37 -7.75 -16.08 -5.52
C HIS A 37 -8.98 -15.70 -6.36
N PRO A 38 -9.70 -16.66 -6.98
CA PRO A 38 -10.84 -16.37 -7.86
C PRO A 38 -11.97 -15.61 -7.15
N ASP A 39 -12.16 -15.85 -5.86
CA ASP A 39 -13.18 -15.16 -5.05
C ASP A 39 -12.70 -13.84 -4.43
N ALA A 40 -11.47 -13.39 -4.71
CA ALA A 40 -10.97 -12.13 -4.19
C ALA A 40 -11.77 -10.96 -4.77
N LYS A 41 -12.28 -10.11 -3.87
CA LYS A 41 -13.08 -8.93 -4.24
C LYS A 41 -12.81 -7.79 -3.27
N TYR A 42 -12.99 -6.56 -3.74
CA TYR A 42 -12.98 -5.40 -2.86
C TYR A 42 -14.19 -5.45 -1.92
N PHE A 43 -13.96 -5.11 -0.65
CA PHE A 43 -15.00 -4.97 0.36
C PHE A 43 -14.61 -3.87 1.35
N ALA A 44 -15.59 -3.31 2.04
CA ALA A 44 -15.35 -2.34 3.10
C ALA A 44 -15.15 -3.06 4.43
N VAL A 45 -14.15 -2.64 5.22
CA VAL A 45 -13.87 -3.22 6.54
C VAL A 45 -14.97 -2.89 7.55
N GLY A 46 -15.57 -1.70 7.46
CA GLY A 46 -16.60 -1.24 8.41
C GLY A 46 -16.02 -0.74 9.73
N LYS A 47 -16.87 -0.62 10.76
CA LYS A 47 -16.45 -0.28 12.12
C LYS A 47 -15.76 -1.48 12.77
N VAL A 48 -14.71 -1.21 13.53
CA VAL A 48 -13.96 -2.21 14.29
C VAL A 48 -14.03 -1.81 15.76
N ASP A 49 -14.58 -2.69 16.60
CA ASP A 49 -14.64 -2.49 18.05
C ASP A 49 -13.36 -3.02 18.72
N ARG A 50 -13.17 -2.66 20.00
CA ARG A 50 -12.18 -3.35 20.83
C ARG A 50 -12.67 -4.77 21.12
N ASP A 51 -11.72 -5.69 21.16
CA ASP A 51 -11.92 -7.09 21.52
C ASP A 51 -12.47 -7.28 22.94
#